data_AF-A0A173S7Q7-F1
#
_entry.id   AF-A0A173S7Q7-F1
#
_cell.length_a   1.000
_cell.length_b   1.000
_cell.length_c   1.000
_cell.angle_alpha   90.00
_cell.angle_beta   90.00
_cell.angle_gamma   90.00
#
_symmetry.space_group_name_H-M   'P 1'
#
loop_
_entity.id
_entity.type
_entity.pdbx_description
1 polymer ?
#
loop_
_entity_poly.entity_id
_entity_poly.type
_entity_poly.pdbx_seq_one_letter_code
_entity_poly.pdbx_strand_id
1 'polypeptide(L)' 'MRKVLAWLILLAGIVGGLYVGGYLMFIKAILIACHAFDIGSLTAVLVGKTIIKCVFASVVGGLIAFAGFIGFGIAYKE' A
#
# COMPACT_ATOMS: atom_id res chain seq x y z
N MET A 1 8.25 -25.08 13.64
CA MET A 1 7.39 -23.90 13.91
C MET A 1 7.94 -22.61 13.31
N ARG A 2 9.26 -22.32 13.37
CA ARG A 2 9.88 -21.10 12.80
C ARG A 2 9.65 -20.88 11.29
N LYS A 3 9.73 -21.94 10.48
CA LYS A 3 9.42 -21.85 9.04
C LYS A 3 7.98 -21.37 8.75
N VAL A 4 7.02 -21.74 9.59
CA VAL A 4 5.63 -21.27 9.48
C VAL A 4 5.56 -19.77 9.81
N LEU A 5 6.29 -19.33 10.83
CA LEU A 5 6.38 -17.91 11.19
C LEU A 5 6.99 -17.07 10.05
N ALA A 6 8.06 -17.57 9.41
CA ALA A 6 8.66 -16.91 8.26
C ALA A 6 7.64 -16.74 7.12
N TRP A 7 6.94 -17.81 6.75
CA TRP A 7 5.88 -17.75 5.72
C TRP A 7 4.77 -16.76 6.06
N LEU A 8 4.35 -16.65 7.33
CA LEU A 8 3.37 -15.67 7.78
C LEU A 8 3.86 -14.22 7.61
N ILE A 9 5.14 -13.94 7.88
CA ILE A 9 5.74 -12.61 7.70
C ILE A 9 5.74 -12.21 6.22
N LEU A 10 6.07 -13.14 5.34
CA LEU A 10 6.04 -12.90 3.89
C LEU A 10 4.62 -12.60 3.41
N LEU A 11 3.65 -13.40 3.86
CA LEU A 11 2.23 -13.22 3.51
C LEU A 11 1.69 -11.88 4.01
N ALA A 12 2.02 -11.51 5.25
CA ALA A 12 1.66 -10.22 5.83
C ALA A 12 2.30 -9.04 5.09
N GLY A 13 3.56 -9.17 4.66
CA GLY A 13 4.25 -8.13 3.88
C GLY A 13 3.64 -7.91 2.49
N ILE A 14 3.28 -8.99 1.79
CA ILE A 14 2.63 -8.91 0.48
C ILE A 14 1.22 -8.32 0.62
N VAL A 15 0.42 -8.83 1.55
CA VAL A 15 -0.95 -8.35 1.79
C VAL A 15 -0.93 -6.90 2.26
N GLY A 16 -0.01 -6.55 3.17
CA GLY A 16 0.21 -5.18 3.63
C GLY A 16 0.62 -4.25 2.50
N GLY A 17 1.53 -4.67 1.62
CA GLY A 17 1.95 -3.90 0.45
C GLY A 17 0.82 -3.67 -0.55
N LEU A 18 0.02 -4.69 -0.85
CA LEU A 18 -1.16 -4.59 -1.72
C LEU A 18 -2.22 -3.66 -1.12
N TYR A 19 -2.47 -3.77 0.18
CA TYR A 19 -3.49 -2.97 0.85
C TYR A 19 -3.08 -1.50 0.96
N VAL A 20 -1.84 -1.21 1.37
CA VAL A 20 -1.38 0.17 1.54
C VAL A 20 -1.14 0.83 0.18
N GLY A 21 -0.39 0.18 -0.70
CA GLY A 21 -0.09 0.73 -2.04
C GLY A 21 -1.31 0.71 -2.95
N GLY A 22 -1.90 -0.47 -3.17
CA GLY A 22 -3.01 -0.63 -4.10
C GLY A 22 -4.32 -0.03 -3.60
N TYR A 23 -4.77 -0.38 -2.40
CA TYR A 23 -6.08 0.07 -1.95
C TYR A 23 -6.07 1.48 -1.34
N LEU A 24 -5.25 1.74 -0.32
CA LEU A 24 -5.28 3.02 0.42
C LEU A 24 -4.73 4.21 -0.37
N MET A 25 -3.63 4.02 -1.11
CA MET A 25 -2.99 5.11 -1.84
C MET A 25 -3.55 5.32 -3.25
N PHE A 26 -4.02 4.26 -3.91
CA PHE A 26 -4.54 4.36 -5.28
C PHE A 26 -6.08 4.38 -5.29
N ILE A 27 -6.75 3.26 -5.01
CA ILE A 27 -8.21 3.14 -5.17
C ILE A 27 -8.97 4.14 -4.28
N LYS A 28 -8.66 4.16 -2.98
CA LYS A 28 -9.35 5.04 -2.01
C LYS A 28 -9.14 6.51 -2.33
N ALA A 29 -7.95 6.89 -2.80
CA ALA A 29 -7.66 8.28 -3.17
C ALA A 29 -8.53 8.74 -4.35
N ILE A 30 -8.73 7.89 -5.35
CA ILE A 30 -9.59 8.18 -6.51
C ILE A 30 -11.06 8.30 -6.07
N LEU A 31 -11.55 7.36 -5.26
CA LEU A 31 -12.93 7.39 -4.77
C LEU A 31 -13.24 8.65 -3.96
N ILE A 32 -12.28 9.14 -3.16
CA ILE A 32 -12.43 10.39 -2.41
C ILE A 32 -12.54 11.60 -3.35
N ALA A 33 -11.75 11.63 -4.44
CA ALA A 33 -11.86 12.70 -5.43
C ALA A 33 -13.23 12.67 -6.14
N CYS A 34 -13.71 11.49 -6.53
CA CYS A 34 -15.03 11.32 -7.14
C CYS A 34 -16.15 11.78 -6.19
N HIS A 35 -16.14 11.31 -4.94
CA HIS A 35 -17.13 11.73 -3.97
C HIS A 35 -17.08 13.24 -3.69
N ALA A 36 -15.88 13.83 -3.63
CA ALA A 36 -15.74 15.28 -3.46
C ALA A 36 -16.29 16.06 -4.66
N PHE A 37 -16.18 15.50 -5.87
CA PHE A 37 -16.77 16.07 -7.09
C PHE A 37 -18.30 16.00 -7.03
N ASP A 38 -18.88 14.86 -6.64
CA ASP A 38 -20.33 14.66 -6.57
C ASP A 38 -21.01 15.63 -5.58
N ILE A 39 -20.33 15.99 -4.49
CA ILE A 39 -20.84 16.94 -3.49
C ILE A 39 -20.41 18.40 -3.75
N GLY A 40 -19.74 18.69 -4.86
CA GLY A 40 -19.28 20.04 -5.21
C GLY A 40 -18.16 20.60 -4.32
N SER A 41 -17.43 19.75 -3.61
CA SER A 41 -16.32 20.12 -2.71
C SER A 41 -14.93 19.86 -3.30
N LEU A 42 -14.84 19.57 -4.60
CA LEU A 42 -13.58 19.26 -5.26
C LEU A 42 -12.68 20.50 -5.28
N THR A 43 -11.54 20.41 -4.59
CA THR A 43 -10.53 21.47 -4.56
C THR A 43 -9.29 21.06 -5.36
N ALA A 44 -8.58 22.04 -5.92
CA ALA A 44 -7.30 21.80 -6.61
C ALA A 44 -6.27 21.09 -5.70
N VAL A 45 -6.30 21.40 -4.40
CA VAL A 45 -5.45 20.73 -3.38
C VAL A 45 -5.79 19.25 -3.24
N LEU A 46 -7.08 18.90 -3.27
CA LEU A 46 -7.50 17.50 -3.21
C LEU A 46 -7.01 16.72 -4.43
N VAL A 47 -7.18 17.30 -5.62
CA VAL A 47 -6.70 16.71 -6.89
C VAL A 47 -5.17 16.54 -6.88
N GLY A 48 -4.42 17.55 -6.44
CA GLY A 48 -2.96 17.45 -6.34
C GLY A 48 -2.52 16.33 -5.38
N LYS A 49 -3.18 16.21 -4.22
CA LYS A 49 -2.90 15.14 -3.25
C LYS A 49 -3.22 13.75 -3.81
N THR A 50 -4.29 13.57 -4.57
CA THR A 50 -4.64 12.26 -5.12
C THR A 50 -3.69 11.83 -6.23
N ILE A 51 -3.24 12.75 -7.08
CA ILE A 51 -2.21 12.47 -8.10
C ILE A 51 -0.91 12.03 -7.44
N ILE A 52 -0.41 12.77 -6.45
CA ILE A 52 0.83 12.43 -5.74
C ILE A 52 0.70 11.05 -5.10
N LYS A 53 -0.40 10.77 -4.39
CA LYS A 53 -0.64 9.46 -3.78
C LYS A 53 -0.65 8.33 -4.81
N CYS A 54 -1.25 8.55 -5.99
CA CYS A 54 -1.28 7.53 -7.04
C CYS A 54 0.11 7.26 -7.64
N VAL A 55 0.92 8.29 -7.85
CA VAL A 55 2.29 8.15 -8.39
C VAL A 55 3.19 7.37 -7.43
N PHE A 56 3.09 7.65 -6.13
CA PHE A 56 3.92 6.97 -5.11
C PHE A 56 3.32 5.66 -4.60
N ALA A 57 2.10 5.29 -5.02
CA ALA A 57 1.41 4.09 -4.56
C ALA A 57 2.20 2.80 -4.81
N SER A 58 2.76 2.65 -6.01
CA SER A 58 3.56 1.49 -6.41
C SER A 58 4.88 1.42 -5.63
N VAL A 59 5.51 2.57 -5.39
CA VAL A 59 6.77 2.66 -4.63
C VAL A 59 6.55 2.26 -3.17
N VAL A 60 5.51 2.80 -2.53
CA VAL A 60 5.17 2.49 -1.13
C VAL A 60 4.75 1.03 -0.98
N GLY A 61 3.91 0.51 -1.89
CA GLY A 61 3.52 -0.90 -1.88
C GLY A 61 4.72 -1.83 -2.08
N GLY A 62 5.63 -1.48 -3.00
CA GLY A 62 6.87 -2.20 -3.26
C GLY A 62 7.82 -2.24 -2.06
N LEU A 63 8.00 -1.11 -1.36
CA LEU A 63 8.83 -1.04 -0.15
C LEU A 63 8.29 -1.95 0.97
N ILE A 64 6.97 -2.00 1.15
CA ILE A 64 6.35 -2.85 2.18
C ILE A 64 6.50 -4.33 1.83
N ALA A 65 6.27 -4.70 0.57
CA ALA A 65 6.49 -6.07 0.10
C ALA A 65 7.97 -6.49 0.22
N PHE A 66 8.90 -5.57 -0.08
CA PHE A 66 10.33 -5.79 0.04
C PHE A 66 10.77 -5.99 1.50
N ALA A 67 10.23 -5.19 2.43
CA ALA A 67 10.45 -5.37 3.87
C ALA A 67 9.96 -6.74 4.35
N GLY A 68 8.81 -7.21 3.86
CA GLY A 68 8.30 -8.56 4.11
C GLY A 68 9.23 -9.67 3.60
N PHE A 69 9.81 -9.49 2.41
CA PHE A 69 10.80 -10.41 1.83
C PHE A 69 12.09 -10.48 2.64
N ILE A 70 12.60 -9.34 3.13
CA ILE A 70 13.78 -9.31 4.00
C ILE A 70 13.48 -10.02 5.33
N GLY A 71 12.32 -9.74 5.94
CA GLY A 71 11.90 -10.39 7.18
C GLY A 71 11.79 -11.91 7.04
N PHE A 72 11.27 -12.40 5.90
CA PHE A 72 11.27 -13.82 5.57
C PHE A 72 12.69 -14.39 5.48
N GLY A 73 13.60 -13.72 4.77
CA GLY A 73 14.97 -14.19 4.58
C GLY A 73 15.75 -14.34 5.89
N ILE A 74 15.51 -13.45 6.86
CA ILE A 74 16.12 -13.52 8.19
C ILE A 74 15.49 -14.67 9.00
N ALA A 75 14.16 -14.73 9.07
CA ALA A 75 13.44 -15.71 9.89
C ALA A 75 13.54 -17.16 9.37
N TYR A 76 13.85 -17.36 8.08
CA TYR A 76 14.00 -18.68 7.48
C TYR A 76 15.43 -19.24 7.58
N LYS A 77 16.43 -18.36 7.80
CA LYS A 77 17.85 -18.73 7.89
C LYS A 77 18.27 -19.19 9.30
N GLU A 78 17.50 -18.83 10.34
CA GLU A 78 17.65 -19.26 11.75
C GLU A 78 16.73 -20.42 12.15
#